data_AF-A0A7C0U4K2-F1
#
_entry.id   AF-A0A7C0U4K2-F1
#
_cell.length_a   1.000
_cell.length_b   1.000
_cell.length_c   1.000
_cell.angle_alpha   90.00
_cell.angle_beta   90.00
_cell.angle_gamma   90.00
#
_symmetry.space_group_name_H-M   'P 1'
#
loop_
_entity.id
_entity.type
_entity.pdbx_description
1 polymer ?
#
loop_
_entity_poly.entity_id
_entity_poly.type
_entity_poly.pdbx_seq_one_letter_code
_entity_poly.pdbx_strand_id
1 'polypeptide(L)'
;MRFRQKQLIAYACSFISFMIKMLETEKIDKIRNIYLFGSVARGDIKNSSDVDIFVECYKDGEAALKKDIGYIREKFFFSKTFEIWKAIGVENPINIVIGSFDEWGLRDSVTKDGILLFGKSVQANLNKYAIIEWSTPKDAKTRVKLNRKIFGYWGKNKRYKGVIEEAGERIGNSAVIIGQPYMEKITNILKELGVNYRVIEVFK
;
A
#
# COMPACT_ATOMS: atom_id res chain seq x y z
N MET A 1 9.38 27.94 1.95
CA MET A 1 8.61 26.70 2.23
C MET A 1 9.33 25.41 1.81
N ARG A 2 9.65 25.18 0.53
CA ARG A 2 10.29 23.91 0.07
C ARG A 2 11.62 23.55 0.78
N PHE A 3 12.44 24.53 1.15
CA PHE A 3 13.69 24.27 1.88
C PHE A 3 13.42 23.66 3.27
N ARG A 4 12.46 24.22 4.02
CA ARG A 4 12.09 23.73 5.34
C ARG A 4 11.50 22.32 5.29
N GLN A 5 10.70 22.01 4.26
CA GLN A 5 10.19 20.66 4.03
C GLN A 5 11.33 19.64 3.92
N LYS A 6 12.33 19.92 3.07
CA LYS A 6 13.50 19.05 2.91
C LYS A 6 14.25 18.85 4.23
N GLN A 7 14.40 19.91 5.03
CA GLN A 7 15.02 19.80 6.36
C GLN A 7 14.23 18.87 7.29
N LEU A 8 12.90 18.98 7.32
CA LEU A 8 12.06 18.13 8.16
C LEU A 8 12.03 16.67 7.68
N ILE A 9 12.08 16.43 6.37
CA ILE A 9 12.24 15.08 5.82
C ILE A 9 13.59 14.49 6.26
N ALA A 10 14.68 15.26 6.13
CA ALA A 10 16.00 14.81 6.53
C ALA A 10 16.10 14.58 8.05
N TYR A 11 15.44 15.42 8.85
CA TYR A 11 15.29 15.25 10.30
C TYR A 11 14.53 13.97 10.65
N ALA A 12 13.42 13.68 9.96
CA ALA A 12 12.70 12.41 10.10
C ALA A 12 13.60 11.22 9.77
N CYS A 13 14.34 11.24 8.65
CA CYS A 13 15.31 10.20 8.30
C CYS A 13 16.39 10.01 9.37
N SER A 14 16.87 11.11 9.98
CA SER A 14 17.85 11.06 11.06
C SER A 14 17.29 10.37 12.30
N PHE A 15 16.04 10.63 12.66
CA PHE A 15 15.36 9.92 13.74
C PHE A 15 15.19 8.44 13.40
N ILE A 16 14.74 8.09 12.19
CA ILE A 16 14.59 6.68 11.78
C ILE A 16 15.93 5.94 11.83
N SER A 17 17.02 6.56 11.37
CA SER A 17 18.36 5.98 11.46
C SER A 17 18.78 5.73 12.91
N PHE A 18 18.55 6.70 13.80
CA PHE A 18 18.80 6.55 15.24
C PHE A 18 17.96 5.42 15.84
N MET A 19 16.68 5.36 15.49
CA MET A 19 15.75 4.34 15.97
C MET A 19 16.15 2.93 15.54
N ILE A 20 16.45 2.73 14.26
CA ILE A 20 16.89 1.42 13.72
C ILE A 20 18.19 0.98 14.40
N LYS A 21 19.12 1.89 14.66
CA LYS A 21 20.37 1.57 15.38
C LYS A 21 20.12 1.10 16.82
N MET A 22 19.05 1.57 17.46
CA MET A 22 18.73 1.27 18.86
C MET A 22 17.82 0.05 19.04
N LEU A 23 17.02 -0.29 18.03
CA LEU A 23 16.13 -1.45 18.08
C LEU A 23 16.93 -2.75 17.93
N GLU A 24 16.48 -3.78 18.65
CA GLU A 24 16.96 -5.15 18.45
C GLU A 24 16.51 -5.66 17.07
N THR A 25 17.36 -6.49 16.45
CA THR A 25 17.10 -7.05 15.11
C THR A 25 15.73 -7.71 14.99
N GLU A 26 15.35 -8.49 16.01
CA GLU A 26 14.05 -9.19 16.04
C GLU A 26 12.85 -8.25 15.98
N LYS A 27 12.99 -7.03 16.52
CA LYS A 27 11.94 -5.99 16.48
C LYS A 27 11.91 -5.28 15.14
N ILE A 28 13.07 -5.05 14.53
CA ILE A 28 13.15 -4.52 13.17
C ILE A 28 12.43 -5.45 12.19
N ASP A 29 12.53 -6.76 12.40
CA ASP A 29 11.84 -7.75 11.57
C ASP A 29 10.31 -7.68 11.66
N LYS A 30 9.77 -7.07 12.73
CA LYS A 30 8.35 -6.81 12.89
C LYS A 30 7.88 -5.54 12.17
N ILE A 31 8.79 -4.68 11.73
CA ILE A 31 8.48 -3.47 10.97
C ILE A 31 8.43 -3.81 9.48
N ARG A 32 7.32 -3.47 8.83
CA ARG A 32 7.14 -3.63 7.38
C ARG A 32 7.65 -2.40 6.65
N ASN A 33 7.07 -1.26 7.00
CA ASN A 33 7.31 0.03 6.36
C ASN A 33 7.27 1.17 7.39
N ILE A 34 7.97 2.25 7.10
CA ILE A 34 7.91 3.50 7.87
C ILE A 34 7.64 4.65 6.91
N TYR A 35 6.61 5.42 7.20
CA TYR A 35 6.17 6.53 6.38
C TYR A 35 6.25 7.83 7.17
N LEU A 36 6.72 8.89 6.52
CA LEU A 36 6.42 10.26 6.92
C LEU A 36 5.09 10.65 6.28
N PHE A 37 4.15 11.16 7.07
CA PHE A 37 2.86 11.60 6.58
C PHE A 37 2.50 12.98 7.13
N GLY A 38 1.24 13.41 6.96
CA GLY A 38 0.77 14.68 7.50
C GLY A 38 1.29 15.90 6.73
N SER A 39 1.39 17.03 7.44
CA SER A 39 1.67 18.33 6.81
C SER A 39 3.06 18.40 6.15
N VAL A 40 4.05 17.70 6.71
CA VAL A 40 5.41 17.66 6.16
C VAL A 40 5.45 16.94 4.82
N ALA A 41 4.74 15.81 4.70
CA ALA A 41 4.68 15.03 3.48
C ALA A 41 3.93 15.80 2.37
N ARG A 42 2.80 16.46 2.70
CA ARG A 42 2.03 17.29 1.76
C ARG A 42 2.71 18.59 1.35
N GLY A 43 3.59 19.13 2.18
CA GLY A 43 4.27 20.41 1.95
C GLY A 43 3.54 21.63 2.54
N ASP A 44 2.42 21.44 3.24
CA ASP A 44 1.63 22.48 3.90
C ASP A 44 2.18 22.83 5.30
N ILE A 45 3.49 23.05 5.38
CA ILE A 45 4.21 23.15 6.66
C ILE A 45 4.09 24.56 7.27
N LYS A 46 3.77 24.59 8.57
CA LYS A 46 3.93 25.76 9.44
C LYS A 46 5.16 25.54 10.33
N ASN A 47 5.71 26.62 10.91
CA ASN A 47 6.90 26.50 11.77
C ASN A 47 6.66 25.57 12.98
N SER A 48 5.43 25.53 13.48
CA SER A 48 4.97 24.67 14.57
C SER A 48 4.44 23.32 14.12
N SER A 49 4.63 22.93 12.85
CA SER A 49 4.15 21.63 12.36
C SER A 49 4.92 20.49 13.01
N ASP A 50 4.20 19.46 13.41
CA ASP A 50 4.77 18.22 13.91
C ASP A 50 5.30 17.37 12.74
N VAL A 51 6.24 16.48 13.05
CA VAL A 51 6.75 15.46 12.12
C VAL A 51 6.01 14.16 12.41
N ASP A 52 5.01 13.85 11.60
CA ASP A 52 4.14 12.68 11.79
C ASP A 52 4.73 11.44 11.09
N ILE A 53 5.03 10.40 11.86
CA ILE A 53 5.64 9.16 11.39
C ILE A 53 4.71 7.99 11.67
N PHE A 54 4.43 7.20 10.65
CA PHE A 54 3.68 5.95 10.77
C PHE A 54 4.63 4.76 10.61
N VAL A 55 4.64 3.86 11.59
CA VAL A 55 5.39 2.61 11.57
C VAL A 55 4.40 1.48 11.36
N GLU A 56 4.38 0.94 10.14
CA GLU A 56 3.60 -0.24 9.81
C GLU A 56 4.28 -1.49 10.37
N CYS A 57 3.58 -2.26 11.18
CA CYS A 57 4.11 -3.49 11.77
C CYS A 57 3.14 -4.68 11.72
N TYR A 58 3.67 -5.88 11.94
CA TYR A 58 2.82 -7.05 12.21
C TYR A 58 2.14 -6.92 13.58
N LYS A 59 0.88 -7.40 13.68
CA LYS A 59 0.06 -7.28 14.90
C LYS A 59 0.71 -7.86 16.15
N ASP A 60 1.48 -8.93 16.01
CA ASP A 60 2.19 -9.60 17.11
C ASP A 60 3.39 -8.81 17.66
N GLY A 61 3.90 -7.81 16.92
CA GLY A 61 4.99 -6.93 17.34
C GLY A 61 4.54 -5.57 17.86
N GLU A 62 3.28 -5.18 17.64
CA GLU A 62 2.80 -3.80 17.81
C GLU A 62 2.99 -3.26 19.24
N ALA A 63 2.56 -4.01 20.25
CA ALA A 63 2.64 -3.55 21.64
C ALA A 63 4.09 -3.36 22.12
N ALA A 64 4.99 -4.27 21.74
CA ALA A 64 6.41 -4.18 22.06
C ALA A 64 7.07 -2.99 21.35
N LEU A 65 6.77 -2.79 20.06
CA LEU A 65 7.26 -1.67 19.27
C LEU A 65 6.77 -0.33 19.84
N LYS A 66 5.50 -0.23 20.26
CA LYS A 66 4.95 0.98 20.90
C LYS A 66 5.76 1.42 22.11
N LYS A 67 6.08 0.48 23.00
CA LYS A 67 6.88 0.74 24.20
C LYS A 67 8.29 1.20 23.83
N ASP A 68 8.98 0.45 22.98
CA ASP A 68 10.40 0.67 22.70
C ASP A 68 10.64 1.90 21.85
N ILE A 69 9.84 2.11 20.80
CA ILE A 69 9.95 3.29 19.95
C ILE A 69 9.59 4.55 20.73
N GLY A 70 8.60 4.48 21.63
CA GLY A 70 8.29 5.58 22.56
C GLY A 70 9.51 5.95 23.43
N TYR A 71 10.18 4.96 24.02
CA TYR A 71 11.39 5.19 24.81
C TYR A 71 12.57 5.72 23.97
N ILE A 72 12.77 5.19 22.77
CA ILE A 72 13.82 5.62 21.83
C ILE A 72 13.59 7.06 21.36
N ARG A 73 12.33 7.44 21.12
CA ARG A 73 11.94 8.81 20.79
C ARG A 73 12.38 9.78 21.88
N GLU A 74 12.11 9.48 23.14
CA GLU A 74 12.58 10.34 24.24
C GLU A 74 14.11 10.42 24.25
N LYS A 75 14.81 9.29 24.12
CA LYS A 75 16.28 9.27 24.03
C LYS A 75 16.84 10.09 22.87
N PHE A 76 16.15 10.12 21.74
CA PHE A 76 16.56 10.91 20.59
C PHE A 76 16.63 12.39 20.95
N PHE A 77 15.63 12.94 21.64
CA PHE A 77 15.62 14.35 22.07
C PHE A 77 16.72 14.72 23.07
N PHE A 78 17.32 13.74 23.76
CA PHE A 78 18.49 13.93 24.62
C PHE A 78 19.81 13.52 23.96
N SER A 79 19.81 13.21 22.66
CA SER A 79 21.00 12.72 21.96
C SER A 79 21.79 13.83 21.27
N LYS A 80 23.09 13.61 21.09
CA LYS A 80 23.95 14.46 20.24
C LYS A 80 23.41 14.62 18.81
N THR A 81 22.71 13.60 18.30
CA THR A 81 22.08 13.67 16.98
C THR A 81 21.02 14.77 16.94
N PHE A 82 20.19 14.88 17.97
CA PHE A 82 19.18 15.94 18.07
C PHE A 82 19.81 17.32 18.32
N GLU A 83 20.89 17.40 19.12
CA GLU A 83 21.61 18.66 19.33
C GLU A 83 22.08 19.30 18.01
N ILE A 84 22.53 18.48 17.05
CA ILE A 84 22.92 18.95 15.71
C ILE A 84 21.73 19.59 14.97
N TRP A 85 20.55 18.96 15.03
CA TRP A 85 19.33 19.49 14.40
C TRP A 85 18.83 20.76 15.08
N LYS A 86 18.88 20.77 16.41
CA LYS A 86 18.56 21.93 17.22
C LYS A 86 19.45 23.13 16.88
N ALA A 87 20.75 22.92 16.70
CA ALA A 87 21.69 23.98 16.33
C ALA A 87 21.36 24.65 14.99
N ILE A 88 20.67 23.95 14.07
CA ILE A 88 20.20 24.50 12.79
C ILE A 88 18.71 24.90 12.82
N GLY A 89 18.13 25.03 14.00
CA GLY A 89 16.76 25.52 14.21
C GLY A 89 15.67 24.50 13.87
N VAL A 90 15.96 23.21 13.95
CA VAL A 90 14.98 22.12 13.78
C VAL A 90 14.76 21.44 15.13
N GLU A 91 13.67 21.82 15.79
CA GLU A 91 13.25 21.28 17.10
C GLU A 91 11.80 20.78 17.05
N ASN A 92 11.29 20.52 15.85
CA ASN A 92 9.90 20.09 15.65
C ASN A 92 9.65 18.76 16.39
N PRO A 93 8.51 18.62 17.08
CA PRO A 93 8.17 17.38 17.76
C PRO A 93 7.96 16.28 16.72
N ILE A 94 8.24 15.05 17.12
CA ILE A 94 8.03 13.85 16.31
C ILE A 94 6.82 13.13 16.90
N ASN A 95 5.77 12.92 16.12
CA ASN A 95 4.63 12.10 16.51
C ASN A 95 4.73 10.75 15.83
N ILE A 96 4.52 9.67 16.59
CA ILE A 96 4.69 8.32 16.07
C ILE A 96 3.39 7.54 16.27
N VAL A 97 2.86 7.02 15.17
CA VAL A 97 1.74 6.09 15.16
C VAL A 97 2.27 4.73 14.74
N ILE A 98 1.86 3.68 15.45
CA ILE A 98 2.35 2.31 15.23
C ILE A 98 1.13 1.40 15.14
N GLY A 99 1.04 0.61 14.08
CA GLY A 99 -0.08 -0.31 13.86
C GLY A 99 -0.04 -1.02 12.51
N SER A 100 -1.12 -1.73 12.19
CA SER A 100 -1.31 -2.37 10.89
C SER A 100 -1.86 -1.39 9.85
N PHE A 101 -1.44 -1.52 8.59
CA PHE A 101 -1.91 -0.68 7.47
C PHE A 101 -3.42 -0.77 7.18
N ASP A 102 -4.05 -1.87 7.63
CA ASP A 102 -5.47 -2.14 7.40
C ASP A 102 -6.42 -1.30 8.28
N GLU A 103 -5.89 -0.49 9.20
CA GLU A 103 -6.70 0.37 10.06
C GLU A 103 -7.21 1.61 9.29
N TRP A 104 -8.54 1.71 9.17
CA TRP A 104 -9.29 2.58 8.23
C TRP A 104 -9.02 4.10 8.32
N GLY A 105 -8.36 4.61 9.37
CA GLY A 105 -8.15 6.05 9.56
C GLY A 105 -6.83 6.62 9.03
N LEU A 106 -5.73 5.87 9.15
CA LEU A 106 -4.40 6.33 8.71
C LEU A 106 -4.09 5.96 7.26
N ARG A 107 -4.74 4.91 6.75
CA ARG A 107 -4.47 4.36 5.42
C ARG A 107 -4.53 5.43 4.35
N ASP A 108 -5.61 6.21 4.27
CA ASP A 108 -5.83 7.18 3.20
C ASP A 108 -4.84 8.36 3.25
N SER A 109 -4.47 8.82 4.45
CA SER A 109 -3.47 9.90 4.58
C SER A 109 -2.06 9.44 4.25
N VAL A 110 -1.72 8.17 4.53
CA VAL A 110 -0.40 7.60 4.25
C VAL A 110 -0.30 7.18 2.78
N THR A 111 -1.34 6.59 2.19
CA THR A 111 -1.35 6.12 0.80
C THR A 111 -1.32 7.26 -0.21
N LYS A 112 -1.98 8.38 0.09
CA LYS A 112 -2.13 9.47 -0.87
C LYS A 112 -0.88 10.34 -0.99
N ASP A 113 -0.34 10.76 0.15
CA ASP A 113 0.70 11.80 0.21
C ASP A 113 1.92 11.39 1.06
N GLY A 114 1.96 10.16 1.59
CA GLY A 114 3.04 9.70 2.46
C GLY A 114 4.37 9.50 1.73
N ILE A 115 5.48 9.81 2.41
CA ILE A 115 6.84 9.54 1.94
C ILE A 115 7.35 8.30 2.64
N LEU A 116 7.62 7.23 1.88
CA LEU A 116 8.24 6.01 2.40
C LEU A 116 9.70 6.32 2.80
N LEU A 117 10.01 6.20 4.09
CA LEU A 117 11.36 6.42 4.64
C LEU A 117 12.14 5.11 4.82
N PHE A 118 11.44 4.00 5.01
CA PHE A 118 12.00 2.66 5.16
C PHE A 118 10.99 1.61 4.71
N GLY A 119 11.42 0.58 3.99
CA GLY A 119 10.59 -0.57 3.64
C GLY A 119 11.45 -1.83 3.45
N LYS A 120 11.12 -2.91 4.17
CA LYS A 120 11.91 -4.17 4.13
C LYS A 120 11.72 -4.95 2.83
N SER A 121 10.59 -4.75 2.17
CA SER A 121 10.33 -5.17 0.79
C SER A 121 9.38 -4.15 0.18
N VAL A 122 9.89 -3.27 -0.70
CA VAL A 122 9.02 -2.39 -1.50
C VAL A 122 8.37 -3.23 -2.61
N GLN A 123 7.61 -4.25 -2.22
CA GLN A 123 6.49 -4.66 -3.04
C GLN A 123 5.43 -3.62 -2.72
N ALA A 124 5.35 -2.60 -3.57
CA ALA A 124 4.17 -1.78 -3.61
C ALA A 124 3.00 -2.76 -3.75
N ASN A 125 2.29 -3.05 -2.65
CA ASN A 125 0.99 -3.70 -2.62
C ASN A 125 -0.03 -2.73 -3.22
N LEU A 126 0.29 -2.15 -4.38
CA LEU A 126 -0.72 -1.81 -5.34
C LEU A 126 -1.38 -3.14 -5.60
N ASN A 127 -2.66 -3.27 -5.24
CA ASN A 127 -3.41 -4.43 -5.66
C ASN A 127 -3.31 -4.41 -7.18
N LYS A 128 -2.48 -5.30 -7.73
CA LYS A 128 -2.25 -5.34 -9.16
C LYS A 128 -3.51 -5.95 -9.73
N TYR A 129 -4.25 -5.14 -10.46
CA TYR A 129 -5.38 -5.61 -11.23
C TYR A 129 -4.94 -5.70 -12.70
N ALA A 130 -5.65 -6.51 -13.45
CA ALA A 130 -5.52 -6.58 -14.88
C ALA A 130 -6.89 -6.29 -15.48
N ILE A 131 -6.93 -5.35 -16.43
CA ILE A 131 -8.03 -5.27 -17.38
C ILE A 131 -7.75 -6.30 -18.46
N ILE A 132 -8.69 -7.23 -18.63
CA ILE A 132 -8.64 -8.22 -19.70
C ILE A 132 -9.75 -7.89 -20.68
N GLU A 133 -9.36 -7.51 -21.88
CA GLU A 133 -10.26 -7.22 -23.00
C GLU A 133 -10.15 -8.32 -24.05
N TRP A 134 -11.27 -8.72 -24.64
CA TRP A 134 -11.27 -9.73 -25.68
C TRP A 134 -12.10 -9.35 -26.90
N SER A 135 -11.73 -9.92 -28.03
CA SER A 135 -12.53 -9.82 -29.26
C SER A 135 -13.83 -10.59 -29.13
N THR A 136 -14.93 -10.06 -29.69
CA THR A 136 -16.22 -10.77 -29.68
C THR A 136 -16.14 -12.00 -30.61
N PRO A 137 -16.37 -13.23 -30.11
CA PRO A 137 -16.38 -14.43 -30.96
C PRO A 137 -17.44 -14.34 -32.07
N LYS A 138 -17.07 -14.76 -33.28
CA LYS A 138 -17.97 -14.74 -34.46
C LYS A 138 -19.14 -15.70 -34.29
N ASP A 139 -18.90 -16.86 -33.70
CA ASP A 139 -19.93 -17.89 -33.50
C ASP A 139 -20.71 -17.71 -32.19
N ALA A 140 -22.04 -17.85 -32.27
CA ALA A 140 -22.93 -17.64 -31.13
C ALA A 140 -22.67 -18.62 -29.98
N LYS A 141 -22.25 -19.86 -30.31
CA LYS A 141 -22.00 -20.91 -29.32
C LYS A 141 -20.83 -20.56 -28.41
N THR A 142 -19.72 -20.08 -28.97
CA THR A 142 -18.54 -19.62 -28.23
C THR A 142 -18.86 -18.36 -27.44
N ARG A 143 -19.64 -17.40 -27.98
CA ARG A 143 -20.10 -16.24 -27.22
C ARG A 143 -20.86 -16.64 -25.95
N VAL A 144 -21.82 -17.55 -26.07
CA VAL A 144 -22.61 -18.02 -24.93
C VAL A 144 -21.73 -18.78 -23.93
N LYS A 145 -20.86 -19.67 -24.41
CA LYS A 145 -19.95 -20.45 -23.55
C LYS A 145 -18.98 -19.54 -22.79
N LEU A 146 -18.40 -18.55 -23.46
CA LEU A 146 -17.50 -17.56 -22.87
C LEU A 146 -18.21 -16.76 -21.78
N ASN A 147 -19.36 -16.16 -22.09
CA ASN A 147 -20.14 -15.38 -21.13
C ASN A 147 -20.53 -16.20 -19.89
N ARG A 148 -20.96 -17.46 -20.09
CA ARG A 148 -21.31 -18.36 -18.99
C ARG A 148 -20.11 -18.68 -18.10
N LYS A 149 -18.92 -18.86 -18.66
CA LYS A 149 -17.70 -19.15 -17.88
C LYS A 149 -17.21 -17.91 -17.11
N ILE A 150 -17.20 -16.74 -17.75
CA ILE A 150 -16.67 -15.51 -17.15
C ILE A 150 -17.65 -14.90 -16.15
N PHE A 151 -18.91 -14.70 -16.54
CA PHE A 151 -19.93 -13.98 -15.76
C PHE A 151 -20.91 -14.89 -15.02
N GLY A 152 -20.89 -16.19 -15.34
CA GLY A 152 -21.84 -17.14 -14.81
C GLY A 152 -23.20 -17.08 -15.49
N TYR A 153 -24.12 -17.94 -15.07
CA TYR A 153 -25.50 -17.95 -15.55
C TYR A 153 -26.47 -18.60 -14.56
N TRP A 154 -27.76 -18.38 -14.80
CA TRP A 154 -28.85 -19.12 -14.16
C TRP A 154 -29.18 -20.38 -14.97
N GLY A 155 -29.03 -21.55 -14.35
CA GLY A 155 -29.67 -22.78 -14.82
C GLY A 155 -31.10 -22.88 -14.28
N LYS A 156 -31.81 -23.96 -14.63
CA LYS A 156 -33.24 -24.13 -14.29
C LYS A 156 -33.57 -23.76 -12.83
N ASN A 157 -32.79 -24.26 -11.86
CA ASN A 157 -33.03 -24.02 -10.41
C ASN A 157 -31.77 -23.59 -9.63
N LYS A 158 -30.65 -23.23 -10.30
CA LYS A 158 -29.38 -22.91 -9.61
C LYS A 158 -28.56 -21.88 -10.38
N ARG A 159 -27.92 -20.96 -9.63
CA ARG A 159 -26.90 -20.04 -10.15
C ARG A 159 -25.54 -20.74 -10.23
N TYR A 160 -24.91 -20.69 -11.41
CA TYR A 160 -23.54 -21.14 -11.62
C TYR A 160 -22.62 -19.93 -11.64
N LYS A 161 -21.77 -19.77 -10.63
CA LYS A 161 -20.90 -18.59 -10.50
C LYS A 161 -19.90 -18.49 -11.64
N GLY A 162 -19.69 -17.28 -12.14
CA GLY A 162 -18.60 -16.97 -13.08
C GLY A 162 -17.29 -16.67 -12.37
N VAL A 163 -16.18 -16.73 -13.10
CA VAL A 163 -14.85 -16.40 -12.58
C VAL A 163 -14.79 -15.00 -11.95
N ILE A 164 -15.51 -14.02 -12.52
CA ILE A 164 -15.46 -12.65 -11.99
C ILE A 164 -16.10 -12.54 -10.60
N GLU A 165 -16.99 -13.45 -10.21
CA GLU A 165 -17.66 -13.38 -8.89
C GLU A 165 -16.70 -13.73 -7.73
N GLU A 166 -15.51 -14.26 -8.02
CA GLU A 166 -14.51 -14.59 -6.99
C GLU A 166 -13.62 -13.39 -6.63
N ALA A 167 -13.23 -12.58 -7.62
CA ALA A 167 -12.19 -11.56 -7.42
C ALA A 167 -12.14 -10.47 -8.51
N GLY A 168 -13.23 -10.25 -9.25
CA GLY A 168 -13.24 -9.30 -10.37
C GLY A 168 -14.55 -8.54 -10.53
N GLU A 169 -14.55 -7.60 -11.45
CA GLU A 169 -15.71 -6.78 -11.80
C GLU A 169 -15.86 -6.72 -13.32
N ARG A 170 -17.11 -6.69 -13.79
CA ARG A 170 -17.41 -6.47 -15.19
C ARG A 170 -17.33 -4.96 -15.48
N ILE A 171 -16.48 -4.59 -16.43
CA ILE A 171 -16.36 -3.20 -16.90
C ILE A 171 -16.98 -2.99 -18.29
N GLY A 172 -17.25 -4.07 -19.02
CA GLY A 172 -17.91 -4.01 -20.32
C GLY A 172 -18.45 -5.36 -20.79
N ASN A 173 -18.92 -5.42 -22.05
CA ASN A 173 -19.41 -6.68 -22.65
C ASN A 173 -18.29 -7.64 -23.04
N SER A 174 -17.08 -7.13 -23.25
CA SER A 174 -15.90 -7.94 -23.60
C SER A 174 -14.68 -7.49 -22.82
N ALA A 175 -14.91 -7.02 -21.60
CA ALA A 175 -13.88 -6.45 -20.73
C ALA A 175 -14.21 -6.69 -19.26
N VAL A 176 -13.21 -7.07 -18.49
CA VAL A 176 -13.28 -7.27 -17.03
C VAL A 176 -12.04 -6.69 -16.38
N ILE A 177 -12.18 -6.28 -15.13
CA ILE A 177 -11.04 -6.01 -14.25
C ILE A 177 -10.97 -7.12 -13.20
N ILE A 178 -9.79 -7.69 -12.98
CA ILE A 178 -9.61 -8.81 -12.05
C ILE A 178 -8.28 -8.70 -11.32
N GLY A 179 -8.23 -9.13 -10.07
CA GLY A 179 -6.96 -9.19 -9.33
C GLY A 179 -5.96 -10.11 -10.05
N GLN A 180 -4.68 -9.70 -10.08
CA GLN A 180 -3.61 -10.42 -10.76
C GLN A 180 -3.52 -11.93 -10.40
N PRO A 181 -3.72 -12.37 -9.14
CA PRO A 181 -3.71 -13.80 -8.79
C PRO A 181 -4.77 -14.64 -9.53
N TYR A 182 -5.83 -14.02 -10.04
CA TYR A 182 -6.95 -14.69 -10.70
C TYR A 182 -6.96 -14.48 -12.22
N MET A 183 -6.01 -13.70 -12.76
CA MET A 183 -5.90 -13.40 -14.19
C MET A 183 -5.83 -14.68 -15.04
N GLU A 184 -5.04 -15.66 -14.60
CA GLU A 184 -4.83 -16.91 -15.34
C GLU A 184 -6.14 -17.67 -15.61
N LYS A 185 -7.11 -17.61 -14.67
CA LYS A 185 -8.41 -18.27 -14.83
C LYS A 185 -9.13 -17.76 -16.07
N ILE A 186 -9.11 -16.45 -16.31
CA ILE A 186 -9.77 -15.83 -17.47
C ILE A 186 -8.95 -16.06 -18.74
N THR A 187 -7.63 -15.87 -18.69
CA THR A 187 -6.78 -16.05 -19.89
C THR A 187 -6.80 -17.49 -20.39
N ASN A 188 -6.89 -18.48 -19.50
CA ASN A 188 -6.99 -19.89 -19.89
C ASN A 188 -8.32 -20.18 -20.59
N ILE A 189 -9.44 -19.62 -20.11
CA ILE A 189 -10.74 -19.74 -20.78
C ILE A 189 -10.68 -19.14 -22.20
N LEU A 190 -10.05 -17.98 -22.35
CA LEU A 190 -9.92 -17.31 -23.64
C LEU A 190 -9.03 -18.11 -24.61
N LYS A 191 -7.90 -18.65 -24.13
CA LYS A 191 -7.03 -19.55 -24.90
C LYS A 191 -7.75 -20.84 -25.32
N GLU A 192 -8.46 -21.50 -24.40
CA GLU A 192 -9.23 -22.71 -24.67
C GLU A 192 -10.30 -22.52 -25.76
N LEU A 193 -10.86 -21.30 -25.84
CA LEU A 193 -11.89 -20.95 -26.80
C LEU A 193 -11.34 -20.31 -28.07
N GLY A 194 -10.02 -20.17 -28.21
CA GLY A 194 -9.38 -19.53 -29.37
C GLY A 194 -9.75 -18.05 -29.54
N VAL A 195 -10.03 -17.35 -28.44
CA VAL A 195 -10.47 -15.95 -28.46
C VAL A 195 -9.27 -15.04 -28.24
N ASN A 196 -9.04 -14.12 -29.17
CA ASN A 196 -7.98 -13.12 -29.03
C ASN A 196 -8.30 -12.13 -27.89
N TYR A 197 -7.29 -11.81 -27.11
CA TYR A 197 -7.41 -10.93 -25.95
C TYR A 197 -6.17 -10.08 -25.74
N ARG A 198 -6.34 -8.99 -24.99
CA ARG A 198 -5.30 -8.10 -24.51
C ARG A 198 -5.38 -8.02 -23.00
N VAL A 199 -4.22 -7.95 -22.35
CA VAL A 199 -4.09 -7.69 -20.91
C VAL A 199 -3.48 -6.30 -20.74
N ILE A 200 -4.10 -5.49 -19.88
CA ILE A 200 -3.62 -4.17 -19.50
C ILE A 200 -3.46 -4.18 -17.98
N GLU A 201 -2.21 -4.04 -17.51
CA GLU A 201 -1.95 -3.92 -16.07
C GLU A 201 -2.46 -2.58 -15.56
N VAL A 202 -3.21 -2.61 -14.46
CA VAL A 202 -3.74 -1.42 -13.79
C VAL A 202 -3.57 -1.53 -12.29
N PHE A 203 -3.44 -0.40 -11.62
CA PHE A 203 -3.34 -0.31 -10.17
C PHE A 203 -4.66 0.24 -9.63
N LYS A 204 -5.26 -0.45 -8.66
CA LYS A 204 -6.50 -0.05 -7.97
C LYS A 204 -6.26 0.00 -6.47
#